data_AF-A0A3B8I4J8-F1
#
_entry.id   AF-A0A3B8I4J8-F1
#
_cell.length_a   1.000
_cell.length_b   1.000
_cell.length_c   1.000
_cell.angle_alpha   90.00
_cell.angle_beta   90.00
_cell.angle_gamma   90.00
#
_symmetry.space_group_name_H-M   'P 1'
#
loop_
_entity.id
_entity.type
_entity.pdbx_description
1 polymer ?
#
loop_
_entity_poly.entity_id
_entity_poly.type
_entity_poly.pdbx_seq_one_letter_code
_entity_poly.pdbx_strand_id
1 'polypeptide(L)'
;MNITYIDRRTGKALVESPPGEGFLKFLYHHPLGELALQTLVKRKALSAWYGRRMDGKGSAERIAPFVEEYSIDLGESVKSLEEFTSFNDFFYRTLKPEARPVGEGLVSPGDGKLLAFASPKQVKEFFVKGSQFTLPRFLQDESLAQQFATGPLLVL
;
A
#
# COMPACT_ATOMS: atom_id res chain seq x y z
N MET A 1 -0.41 -13.66 9.09
CA MET A 1 -0.60 -13.56 7.64
C MET A 1 0.77 -13.47 7.00
N ASN A 2 1.17 -14.46 6.21
CA ASN A 2 2.31 -14.32 5.30
C ASN A 2 1.70 -14.03 3.93
N ILE A 3 1.90 -12.82 3.41
CA ILE A 3 1.43 -12.49 2.06
C ILE A 3 2.39 -13.19 1.11
N THR A 4 1.94 -14.24 0.43
CA THR A 4 2.76 -14.99 -0.51
C THR A 4 2.34 -14.61 -1.93
N TYR A 5 3.30 -14.32 -2.80
CA TYR A 5 3.06 -14.03 -4.20
C TYR A 5 4.06 -14.80 -5.07
N ILE A 6 3.69 -15.02 -6.33
CA ILE A 6 4.59 -15.65 -7.30
C ILE A 6 5.31 -14.53 -8.04
N ASP A 7 6.64 -14.51 -7.95
CA ASP A 7 7.45 -13.63 -8.78
C ASP A 7 7.35 -14.10 -10.24
N ARG A 8 6.78 -13.26 -11.12
CA ARG A 8 6.52 -13.66 -12.51
C ARG A 8 7.78 -13.94 -13.32
N ARG A 9 8.93 -13.33 -12.96
CA ARG A 9 10.19 -13.48 -13.70
C ARG A 9 10.87 -14.81 -13.39
N THR A 10 10.77 -15.25 -12.14
CA THR A 10 11.48 -16.44 -11.62
C THR A 10 10.56 -17.64 -11.38
N GLY A 11 9.24 -17.43 -11.31
CA GLY A 11 8.24 -18.44 -10.98
C GLY A 11 8.23 -18.87 -9.51
N LYS A 12 9.04 -18.25 -8.64
CA LYS A 12 9.18 -18.63 -7.24
C LYS A 12 8.11 -17.99 -6.37
N ALA A 13 7.63 -18.73 -5.38
CA ALA A 13 6.81 -18.19 -4.31
C ALA A 13 7.70 -17.38 -3.35
N LEU A 14 7.39 -16.10 -3.18
CA LEU A 14 8.06 -15.18 -2.26
C LEU A 14 7.08 -14.70 -1.20
N VAL A 15 7.60 -14.41 -0.01
CA VAL A 15 6.82 -13.82 1.08
C VAL A 15 7.09 -12.31 1.11
N GLU A 16 6.03 -11.52 1.17
CA GLU A 16 6.07 -10.10 1.38
C GLU A 16 5.94 -9.79 2.87
N SER A 17 6.84 -8.93 3.36
CA SER A 17 6.78 -8.40 4.73
C SER A 17 6.29 -6.96 4.67
N PRO A 18 5.02 -6.70 5.02
CA PRO A 18 4.49 -5.35 5.03
C PRO A 18 5.01 -4.57 6.25
N PRO A 19 5.13 -3.24 6.16
CA PRO A 19 5.53 -2.45 7.30
C PRO A 19 4.63 -2.63 8.51
N GLY A 20 5.24 -2.87 9.68
CA GLY A 20 4.50 -3.08 10.92
C GLY A 20 3.67 -4.38 10.94
N GLU A 21 4.12 -5.43 10.26
CA GLU A 21 3.44 -6.73 10.16
C GLU A 21 2.92 -7.26 11.51
N GLY A 22 3.72 -7.14 12.57
CA GLY A 22 3.31 -7.58 13.92
C GLY A 22 2.10 -6.82 14.48
N PHE A 23 2.07 -5.50 14.30
CA PHE A 23 0.94 -4.67 14.71
C PHE A 23 -0.32 -4.98 13.87
N LEU A 24 -0.16 -5.18 12.56
CA LEU A 24 -1.26 -5.57 11.67
C LEU A 24 -1.84 -6.94 12.04
N LYS A 25 -0.97 -7.92 12.36
CA LYS A 25 -1.40 -9.25 12.85
C LYS A 25 -2.22 -9.13 14.13
N PHE A 26 -1.78 -8.30 15.08
CA PHE A 26 -2.55 -8.04 16.30
C PHE A 26 -3.92 -7.41 15.99
N LEU A 27 -3.96 -6.34 15.19
CA LEU A 27 -5.20 -5.61 14.91
C LEU A 27 -6.24 -6.42 14.13
N TYR A 28 -5.82 -7.33 13.24
CA TYR A 28 -6.73 -8.05 12.36
C TYR A 28 -7.07 -9.48 12.79
N HIS A 29 -6.33 -10.07 13.74
CA HIS A 29 -6.49 -11.49 14.09
C HIS A 29 -6.51 -11.77 15.60
N HIS A 30 -6.41 -10.76 16.45
CA HIS A 30 -6.58 -10.91 17.89
C HIS A 30 -7.88 -10.22 18.34
N PRO A 31 -8.76 -10.84 19.14
CA PRO A 31 -10.05 -10.26 19.53
C PRO A 31 -9.93 -8.85 20.16
N LEU A 32 -8.91 -8.66 21.02
CA LEU A 32 -8.63 -7.33 21.59
C LEU A 32 -8.13 -6.32 20.55
N GLY A 33 -7.37 -6.79 19.55
CA GLY A 33 -6.87 -5.96 18.45
C GLY A 33 -7.99 -5.58 17.48
N GLU A 34 -8.91 -6.50 17.18
CA GLU A 34 -10.11 -6.21 16.39
C GLU A 34 -11.02 -5.20 17.09
N LEU A 35 -11.22 -5.36 18.40
CA LEU A 35 -11.97 -4.40 19.19
C LEU A 35 -11.30 -3.01 19.17
N ALA A 36 -9.99 -2.95 19.41
CA ALA A 36 -9.22 -1.71 19.32
C ALA A 36 -9.30 -1.10 17.90
N LEU A 37 -9.26 -1.93 16.87
CA LEU A 37 -9.37 -1.53 15.48
C LEU A 37 -10.71 -0.83 15.21
N GLN A 38 -11.82 -1.44 15.63
CA GLN A 38 -13.17 -0.91 15.40
C GLN A 38 -13.49 0.32 16.26
N THR A 39 -12.93 0.39 17.48
CA THR A 39 -13.29 1.45 18.45
C THR A 39 -12.38 2.66 18.39
N LEU A 40 -11.07 2.46 18.19
CA LEU A 40 -10.03 3.48 18.33
C LEU A 40 -9.23 3.69 17.04
N VAL A 41 -8.66 2.63 16.45
CA VAL A 41 -7.66 2.78 15.37
C VAL A 41 -8.28 3.36 14.09
N LYS A 42 -9.51 2.97 13.75
CA LYS A 42 -10.24 3.52 12.59
C LYS A 42 -10.70 4.97 12.76
N ARG A 43 -10.52 5.59 13.93
CA ARG A 43 -10.98 6.96 14.17
C ARG A 43 -10.10 7.95 13.41
N LYS A 44 -10.74 8.81 12.61
CA LYS A 44 -10.08 9.93 11.90
C LYS A 44 -9.22 10.79 12.84
N ALA A 45 -9.66 10.99 14.08
CA ALA A 45 -8.92 11.76 15.08
C ALA A 45 -7.55 11.15 15.42
N LEU A 46 -7.47 9.82 15.60
CA LEU A 46 -6.22 9.14 15.90
C LEU A 46 -5.28 9.16 14.70
N SER A 47 -5.80 8.86 13.50
CA SER A 47 -5.04 8.94 12.25
C SER A 47 -4.48 10.34 12.02
N ALA A 48 -5.29 11.39 12.22
CA ALA A 48 -4.85 12.77 12.07
C ALA A 48 -3.82 13.18 13.14
N TRP A 49 -3.97 12.70 14.39
CA TRP A 49 -2.97 12.93 15.44
C TRP A 49 -1.63 12.27 15.10
N TYR A 50 -1.65 11.01 14.65
CA TYR A 50 -0.43 10.30 14.27
C TYR A 50 0.22 10.94 13.03
N GLY A 51 -0.59 11.37 12.05
CA GLY A 51 -0.13 12.14 10.90
C GLY A 51 0.62 13.40 11.32
N ARG A 52 0.03 14.24 12.18
CA ARG A 52 0.70 15.44 12.73
C ARG A 52 1.99 15.13 13.47
N ARG A 53 2.05 13.98 14.17
CA ARG A 53 3.29 13.51 14.82
C ARG A 53 4.37 13.17 13.79
N MET A 54 3.99 12.59 12.64
CA MET A 54 4.90 12.29 11.52
C MET A 54 5.30 13.52 10.70
N ASP A 55 4.60 14.65 10.85
CA ASP A 55 5.02 15.95 10.30
C ASP A 55 6.03 16.68 11.20
N GLY A 56 6.19 16.26 12.45
CA GLY A 56 7.09 16.91 13.41
C GLY A 56 8.57 16.57 13.15
N LYS A 57 9.47 17.51 13.43
CA LYS A 57 10.92 17.36 13.17
C LYS A 57 11.56 16.11 13.79
N GLY A 58 11.19 15.79 15.03
CA GLY A 58 11.70 14.59 15.71
C GLY A 58 11.30 13.26 15.06
N SER A 59 10.36 13.25 14.12
CA SER A 59 10.03 12.03 13.37
C SER A 59 11.08 11.68 12.30
N ALA A 60 11.95 12.62 11.92
CA ALA A 60 13.03 12.39 10.96
C ALA A 60 14.02 11.29 11.42
N GLU A 61 14.20 11.13 12.74
CA GLU A 61 15.02 10.06 13.33
C GLU A 61 14.54 8.65 12.94
N ARG A 62 13.28 8.52 12.50
CA ARG A 62 12.71 7.23 12.06
C ARG A 62 13.05 6.87 10.61
N ILE A 63 13.58 7.79 9.83
CA ILE A 63 13.79 7.58 8.39
C ILE A 63 14.91 6.58 8.15
N ALA A 64 16.08 6.76 8.78
CA ALA A 64 17.23 5.89 8.54
C ALA A 64 16.95 4.41 8.89
N PRO A 65 16.37 4.08 10.07
CA PRO A 65 15.97 2.70 10.36
C PRO A 65 14.95 2.14 9.37
N PHE A 66 14.01 2.98 8.91
CA PHE A 66 12.97 2.56 7.96
C PHE A 66 13.54 2.29 6.57
N VAL A 67 14.49 3.11 6.11
CA VAL A 67 15.21 2.91 4.85
C VAL A 67 15.99 1.61 4.87
N GLU A 68 16.67 1.31 5.98
CA GLU A 68 17.41 0.06 6.16
C GLU A 68 16.48 -1.15 6.20
N GLU A 69 15.45 -1.12 7.06
CA GLU A 69 14.51 -2.23 7.27
C GLU A 69 13.79 -2.63 5.96
N TYR A 70 13.38 -1.64 5.15
CA TYR A 70 12.65 -1.88 3.91
C TYR A 70 13.52 -1.76 2.64
N SER A 71 14.85 -1.66 2.80
CA SER A 71 15.82 -1.55 1.69
C SER A 71 15.42 -0.51 0.64
N ILE A 72 15.04 0.68 1.08
CA ILE A 72 14.52 1.75 0.22
C ILE A 72 15.68 2.43 -0.51
N ASP A 73 15.60 2.49 -1.83
CA ASP A 73 16.58 3.22 -2.63
C ASP A 73 16.34 4.75 -2.53
N LEU A 74 17.23 5.43 -1.81
CA LEU A 74 17.24 6.89 -1.73
C LEU A 74 17.91 7.54 -2.95
N GLY A 75 18.65 6.79 -3.76
CA GLY A 75 19.30 7.30 -4.98
C GLY A 75 18.32 7.83 -6.01
N GLU A 76 17.08 7.34 -6.01
CA GLU A 76 15.98 7.83 -6.85
C GLU A 76 15.32 9.12 -6.32
N SER A 77 15.62 9.53 -5.09
CA SER A 77 14.98 10.68 -4.44
C SER A 77 15.72 11.97 -4.80
N VAL A 78 15.00 13.09 -4.89
CA VAL A 78 15.63 14.42 -5.09
C VAL A 78 16.43 14.83 -3.85
N LYS A 79 15.89 14.52 -2.65
CA LYS A 79 16.50 14.82 -1.35
C LYS A 79 17.39 13.67 -0.87
N SER A 80 18.52 14.00 -0.25
CA SER A 80 19.30 13.06 0.56
C SER A 80 18.65 12.78 1.91
N LEU A 81 19.16 11.78 2.63
CA LEU A 81 18.64 11.37 3.93
C LEU A 81 18.62 12.53 4.95
N GLU A 82 19.64 13.39 4.94
CA GLU A 82 19.84 14.50 5.87
C GLU A 82 18.96 15.71 5.56
N GLU A 83 18.41 15.79 4.35
CA GLU A 83 17.55 16.89 3.90
C GLU A 83 16.08 16.71 4.29
N PHE A 84 15.69 15.51 4.73
CA PHE A 84 14.33 15.25 5.18
C PHE A 84 14.08 15.88 6.56
N THR A 85 13.02 16.67 6.62
CA THR A 85 12.66 17.42 7.84
C THR A 85 11.72 16.69 8.77
N SER A 86 11.05 15.64 8.28
CA SER A 86 10.12 14.79 9.02
C SER A 86 9.94 13.44 8.33
N PHE A 87 9.32 12.46 9.00
CA PHE A 87 9.04 11.16 8.39
C PHE A 87 8.07 11.30 7.21
N ASN A 88 7.07 12.18 7.30
CA ASN A 88 6.15 12.40 6.20
C ASN A 88 6.83 13.07 5.00
N ASP A 89 7.75 14.02 5.21
CA ASP A 89 8.58 14.62 4.15
C ASP A 89 9.34 13.56 3.35
N PHE A 90 9.84 12.52 4.04
CA PHE A 90 10.40 11.33 3.41
C PHE A 90 9.34 10.43 2.74
N PHE A 91 8.19 10.22 3.39
CA PHE A 91 7.17 9.26 2.93
C PHE A 91 6.54 9.68 1.60
N TYR A 92 6.31 10.97 1.38
CA TYR A 92 5.81 11.51 0.11
C TYR A 92 6.90 12.12 -0.79
N ARG A 93 8.18 11.82 -0.52
CA ARG A 93 9.33 12.43 -1.19
C ARG A 93 9.20 12.47 -2.71
N THR A 94 9.70 13.55 -3.30
CA THR A 94 9.79 13.69 -4.76
C THR A 94 10.92 12.82 -5.30
N LEU A 95 10.61 12.01 -6.30
CA LEU A 95 11.60 11.25 -7.07
C LEU A 95 12.22 12.12 -8.16
N LYS A 96 13.44 11.77 -8.57
CA LYS A 96 14.12 12.39 -9.70
C LYS A 96 13.32 12.14 -10.99
N PRO A 97 13.20 13.13 -11.90
CA PRO A 97 12.45 12.99 -13.15
C PRO A 97 12.87 11.78 -14.00
N GLU A 98 14.17 11.48 -14.01
CA GLU A 98 14.76 10.37 -14.75
C GLU A 98 14.49 8.99 -14.13
N ALA A 99 14.01 8.92 -12.88
CA ALA A 99 13.76 7.64 -12.20
C ALA A 99 12.54 6.91 -12.77
N ARG A 100 11.58 7.64 -13.37
CA ARG A 100 10.33 7.08 -13.91
C ARG A 100 9.99 7.71 -15.27
N PRO A 101 10.73 7.40 -16.35
CA PRO A 101 10.37 7.85 -17.69
C PRO A 101 8.99 7.32 -18.08
N VAL A 102 8.08 8.22 -18.47
CA VAL A 102 6.71 7.86 -18.86
C VAL A 102 6.68 7.48 -20.34
N GLY A 103 6.25 6.24 -20.63
CA GLY A 103 6.10 5.73 -21.98
C GLY A 103 4.76 6.10 -22.63
N GLU A 104 4.53 5.60 -23.85
CA GLU A 104 3.26 5.76 -24.57
C GLU A 104 2.24 4.67 -24.17
N GLY A 105 0.94 4.97 -24.34
CA GLY A 105 -0.15 4.03 -24.08
C GLY A 105 -0.55 3.91 -22.60
N LEU A 106 -0.92 2.70 -22.16
CA LEU A 106 -1.29 2.43 -20.77
C LEU A 106 -0.03 2.25 -19.93
N VAL A 107 0.22 3.20 -19.02
CA VAL A 107 1.36 3.19 -18.09
C VAL A 107 0.92 2.88 -16.66
N SER A 108 1.85 2.42 -15.83
CA SER A 108 1.55 2.16 -14.41
C SER A 108 1.18 3.46 -13.69
N PRO A 109 0.12 3.48 -12.84
CA PRO A 109 -0.24 4.66 -12.08
C PRO A 109 0.64 4.87 -10.84
N GLY A 110 1.48 3.90 -10.47
CA GLY A 110 2.38 3.99 -9.33
C GLY A 110 3.34 2.80 -9.21
N ASP A 111 4.24 2.88 -8.24
CA ASP A 111 5.18 1.82 -7.90
C ASP A 111 4.52 0.78 -6.98
N GLY A 112 4.71 -0.50 -7.27
CA GLY A 112 4.16 -1.57 -6.46
C GLY A 112 4.10 -2.90 -7.18
N LYS A 113 3.42 -3.87 -6.56
CA LYS A 113 3.13 -5.17 -7.16
C LYS A 113 1.70 -5.18 -7.64
N LEU A 114 1.48 -5.70 -8.83
CA LEU A 114 0.16 -5.73 -9.45
C LEU A 114 -0.45 -7.12 -9.34
N LEU A 115 -1.63 -7.23 -8.74
CA LEU A 115 -2.52 -8.36 -8.96
C LEU A 115 -3.34 -8.07 -10.22
N ALA A 116 -3.30 -8.99 -11.19
CA ALA A 116 -3.95 -8.83 -12.48
C ALA A 116 -4.90 -10.00 -12.75
N PHE A 117 -6.16 -9.66 -13.04
CA PHE A 117 -7.19 -10.61 -13.41
C PHE A 117 -7.75 -10.21 -14.77
N ALA A 118 -7.95 -11.18 -15.66
CA ALA A 118 -8.49 -10.89 -16.99
C ALA A 118 -9.95 -10.39 -16.93
N SER A 119 -10.71 -10.77 -15.90
CA SER A 119 -11.96 -10.09 -15.55
C SER A 119 -12.39 -10.33 -14.11
N PRO A 120 -13.17 -9.40 -13.51
CA PRO A 120 -13.91 -9.63 -12.26
C PRO A 120 -14.81 -10.86 -12.30
N LYS A 121 -15.28 -11.31 -13.47
CA LYS A 121 -16.07 -12.56 -13.56
C LYS A 121 -15.26 -13.83 -13.25
N GLN A 122 -13.96 -13.82 -13.51
CA GLN A 122 -13.08 -14.96 -13.21
C GLN A 122 -12.75 -15.05 -11.72
N VAL A 123 -12.80 -13.91 -11.03
CA VAL A 123 -12.60 -13.82 -9.59
C VAL A 123 -13.89 -13.38 -8.92
N LYS A 124 -14.67 -14.35 -8.43
CA LYS A 124 -15.93 -14.08 -7.72
C LYS A 124 -15.77 -12.95 -6.68
N GLU A 125 -14.59 -12.90 -6.06
CA GLU A 125 -14.22 -11.94 -5.04
C GLU A 125 -12.74 -11.59 -5.15
N PHE A 126 -12.37 -10.39 -4.72
CA PHE A 126 -10.99 -9.94 -4.57
C PHE A 126 -10.80 -9.28 -3.20
N PHE A 127 -9.54 -9.15 -2.77
CA PHE A 127 -9.20 -8.65 -1.44
C PHE A 127 -8.49 -7.31 -1.53
N VAL A 128 -8.94 -6.35 -0.72
CA VAL A 128 -8.27 -5.06 -0.52
C VAL A 128 -8.08 -4.88 0.98
N LYS A 129 -6.83 -4.78 1.43
CA LYS A 129 -6.46 -4.62 2.85
C LYS A 129 -7.13 -5.65 3.77
N GLY A 130 -7.10 -6.92 3.37
CA GLY A 130 -7.71 -8.03 4.12
C GLY A 130 -9.24 -8.08 4.09
N SER A 131 -9.90 -7.10 3.46
CA SER A 131 -11.35 -7.08 3.28
C SER A 131 -11.73 -7.67 1.93
N GLN A 132 -12.73 -8.55 1.93
CA GLN A 132 -13.26 -9.21 0.75
C GLN A 132 -14.28 -8.32 0.04
N PHE A 133 -14.17 -8.22 -1.28
CA PHE A 133 -15.03 -7.40 -2.13
C PHE A 133 -15.52 -8.17 -3.35
N THR A 134 -16.78 -7.92 -3.71
CA THR A 134 -17.29 -8.10 -5.07
C THR A 134 -17.21 -6.76 -5.79
N LEU A 135 -17.25 -6.77 -7.13
CA LEU A 135 -17.20 -5.54 -7.93
C LEU A 135 -18.33 -4.53 -7.57
N PRO A 136 -19.61 -4.94 -7.43
CA PRO A 136 -20.67 -4.01 -7.01
C PRO A 136 -20.45 -3.46 -5.60
N ARG A 137 -19.98 -4.29 -4.66
CA ARG A 137 -19.69 -3.85 -3.28
C ARG A 137 -18.54 -2.84 -3.24
N PHE A 138 -17.54 -3.01 -4.10
CA PHE A 138 -16.38 -2.12 -4.17
C PHE A 138 -16.77 -0.76 -4.78
N LEU A 139 -17.47 -0.77 -5.91
CA LEU A 139 -17.87 0.44 -6.63
C LEU A 139 -19.06 1.16 -5.97
N GLN A 140 -19.85 0.46 -5.16
CA GLN A 140 -21.12 0.94 -4.59
C GLN A 140 -22.11 1.43 -5.66
N ASP A 141 -22.02 0.85 -6.86
CA ASP A 141 -22.84 1.18 -8.03
C ASP A 141 -22.99 -0.05 -8.94
N GLU A 142 -24.22 -0.53 -9.08
CA GLU A 142 -24.54 -1.71 -9.90
C GLU A 142 -24.38 -1.47 -11.40
N SER A 143 -24.70 -0.26 -11.88
CA SER A 143 -24.59 0.07 -13.30
C SER A 143 -23.11 0.12 -13.71
N LEU A 144 -22.30 0.76 -12.86
CA LEU A 144 -20.85 0.83 -13.07
C LEU A 144 -20.19 -0.55 -12.97
N ALA A 145 -20.65 -1.38 -12.03
CA ALA A 145 -20.16 -2.75 -11.92
C ALA A 145 -20.52 -3.59 -13.16
N GLN A 146 -21.71 -3.42 -13.73
CA GLN A 146 -22.08 -4.08 -14.97
C GLN A 146 -21.22 -3.62 -16.16
N GLN A 147 -20.92 -2.32 -16.25
CA GLN A 147 -20.05 -1.76 -17.28
C GLN A 147 -18.64 -2.37 -17.25
N PHE A 148 -18.06 -2.58 -16.05
CA PHE A 148 -16.71 -3.12 -15.90
C PHE A 148 -16.64 -4.64 -15.70
N ALA A 149 -17.76 -5.35 -15.73
CA ALA A 149 -17.83 -6.78 -15.38
C ALA A 149 -16.94 -7.69 -16.23
N THR A 150 -16.64 -7.31 -17.48
CA THR A 150 -15.81 -8.10 -18.42
C THR A 150 -14.44 -7.52 -18.69
N GLY A 151 -14.15 -6.32 -18.20
CA GLY A 151 -12.84 -5.67 -18.37
C GLY A 151 -11.78 -6.26 -17.43
N PRO A 152 -10.49 -6.02 -17.69
CA PRO A 152 -9.42 -6.44 -16.78
C PRO A 152 -9.54 -5.74 -15.43
N LEU A 153 -9.23 -6.47 -14.35
CA LEU A 153 -9.13 -5.93 -12.99
C LEU A 153 -7.67 -5.96 -12.57
N LEU A 154 -7.14 -4.77 -12.27
CA LEU A 154 -5.78 -4.57 -11.80
C LEU A 154 -5.85 -3.97 -10.39
N VAL A 155 -5.22 -4.62 -9.41
CA VAL A 155 -5.10 -4.12 -8.03
C VAL A 155 -3.62 -3.89 -7.76
N LEU A 156 -3.23 -2.62 -7.65
CA LEU A 156 -1.89 -2.18 -7.28
C LEU A 156 -1.83 -1.91 -5.77
#